data_AF-A0AB39TWU2-F1
#
_entry.id   AF-A0AB39TWU2-F1
#
_cell.length_a   1.000
_cell.length_b   1.000
_cell.length_c   1.000
_cell.angle_alpha   90.00
_cell.angle_beta   90.00
_cell.angle_gamma   90.00
#
_symmetry.space_group_name_H-M   'P 1'
#
loop_
_entity.id
_entity.type
_entity.pdbx_description
1 polymer ?
#
loop_
_entity_poly.entity_id
_entity_poly.type
_entity_poly.pdbx_seq_one_letter_code
_entity_poly.pdbx_strand_id
1 'polypeptide(L)'
;MRAMVERNLEAMGVADQFEAVDREVELNLSFTIDEVSPIEYARNCQVPTFITQVHDDALTKPSDVQAIFDAVPVGDKKLFWIEGSTRRWDGYNYFSEHPEQLVEWFDKHVN
;
A
#
# COMPACT_ATOMS: atom_id res chain seq x y z
N MET A 1 -5.08 1.79 5.14
CA MET A 1 -5.81 3.07 5.03
C MET A 1 -5.68 3.90 6.30
N ARG A 2 -5.89 3.31 7.48
CA ARG A 2 -5.67 3.91 8.80
C ARG A 2 -4.42 4.80 8.92
N ALA A 3 -3.23 4.25 8.66
CA ALA A 3 -1.97 5.00 8.79
C ALA A 3 -1.95 6.29 7.95
N MET A 4 -2.55 6.29 6.76
CA MET A 4 -2.65 7.49 5.92
C MET A 4 -3.60 8.52 6.53
N VAL A 5 -4.73 8.10 7.10
CA VAL A 5 -5.67 9.00 7.75
C VAL A 5 -5.04 9.62 9.00
N GLU A 6 -4.41 8.81 9.85
CA GLU A 6 -3.69 9.26 11.05
C GLU A 6 -2.61 10.29 10.71
N ARG A 7 -1.75 10.00 9.71
CA ARG A 7 -0.71 10.93 9.23
C ARG A 7 -1.27 12.27 8.77
N ASN A 8 -2.40 12.27 8.05
CA ASN A 8 -3.02 13.50 7.58
C ASN A 8 -3.64 14.29 8.74
N LEU A 9 -4.28 13.63 9.68
CA LEU A 9 -4.85 14.27 10.87
C LEU A 9 -3.75 14.89 11.75
N GLU A 10 -2.62 14.20 11.93
CA GLU A 10 -1.43 14.74 12.57
C GLU A 10 -0.93 16.00 11.87
N ALA A 11 -0.78 15.95 10.54
CA ALA A 11 -0.32 17.09 9.74
C ALA A 11 -1.27 18.30 9.79
N MET A 12 -2.58 18.06 9.99
CA MET A 12 -3.60 19.10 10.14
C MET A 12 -3.76 19.60 11.59
N GLY A 13 -3.07 19.00 12.56
CA GLY A 13 -3.17 19.38 13.97
C GLY A 13 -4.44 18.89 14.67
N VAL A 14 -5.08 17.85 14.15
CA VAL A 14 -6.38 17.31 14.60
C VAL A 14 -6.32 15.78 14.79
N ALA A 15 -5.22 15.29 15.36
CA ALA A 15 -4.93 13.86 15.51
C ALA A 15 -6.01 13.07 16.30
N ASP A 16 -6.80 13.74 17.13
CA ASP A 16 -7.89 13.16 17.92
C ASP A 16 -9.20 12.95 17.12
N GLN A 17 -9.25 13.41 15.86
CA GLN A 17 -10.46 13.36 15.03
C GLN A 17 -10.62 12.07 14.22
N PHE A 18 -9.84 11.02 14.49
CA PHE A 18 -9.91 9.78 13.72
C PHE A 18 -11.32 9.19 13.69
N GLU A 19 -11.98 9.07 14.86
CA GLU A 19 -13.34 8.53 14.97
C GLU A 19 -14.38 9.35 14.20
N ALA A 20 -14.22 10.68 14.17
CA ALA A 20 -15.10 11.55 13.41
C ALA A 20 -14.94 11.29 11.90
N VAL A 21 -13.70 11.18 11.42
CA VAL A 21 -13.43 10.84 10.01
C VAL A 21 -13.92 9.43 9.68
N ASP A 22 -13.67 8.45 10.54
CA ASP A 22 -14.11 7.07 10.35
C ASP A 22 -15.63 6.97 10.23
N ARG A 23 -16.36 7.72 11.06
CA ARG A 23 -17.81 7.84 10.98
C ARG A 23 -18.29 8.44 9.67
N GLU A 24 -17.65 9.51 9.19
CA GLU A 24 -18.00 10.10 7.90
C GLU A 24 -17.71 9.14 6.74
N VAL A 25 -16.60 8.40 6.80
CA VAL A 25 -16.27 7.35 5.82
C VAL A 25 -17.33 6.25 5.84
N GLU A 26 -17.71 5.77 7.02
CA GLU A 26 -18.75 4.75 7.19
C GLU A 26 -20.10 5.23 6.62
N LEU A 27 -20.50 6.48 6.86
CA LEU A 27 -21.74 7.02 6.31
C LEU A 27 -21.73 7.10 4.78
N ASN A 28 -20.56 7.37 4.17
CA ASN A 28 -20.42 7.49 2.71
C ASN A 28 -20.23 6.15 2.01
N LEU A 29 -19.49 5.22 2.61
CA LEU A 29 -19.06 3.96 1.99
C LEU A 29 -19.76 2.73 2.56
N SER A 30 -20.49 2.86 3.68
CA SER A 30 -21.01 1.75 4.49
C SER A 30 -19.94 0.82 5.09
N PHE A 31 -18.68 1.26 5.12
CA PHE A 31 -17.55 0.54 5.71
C PHE A 31 -16.65 1.52 6.47
N THR A 32 -16.08 1.04 7.58
CA THR A 32 -15.03 1.75 8.31
C THR A 32 -13.71 1.76 7.55
N ILE A 33 -12.80 2.64 7.94
CA ILE A 33 -11.43 2.76 7.42
C ILE A 33 -10.65 1.44 7.56
N ASP A 34 -10.90 0.69 8.63
CA ASP A 34 -10.26 -0.60 8.85
C ASP A 34 -10.84 -1.70 7.98
N GLU A 35 -12.16 -1.69 7.74
CA GLU A 35 -12.81 -2.66 6.85
C GLU A 35 -12.37 -2.50 5.39
N VAL A 36 -12.01 -1.29 4.95
CA VAL A 36 -11.47 -1.06 3.60
C VAL A 36 -9.95 -1.29 3.50
N SER A 37 -9.32 -1.83 4.55
CA SER A 37 -7.89 -2.18 4.51
C SER A 37 -7.63 -3.34 3.56
N PRO A 38 -6.61 -3.26 2.68
CA PRO A 38 -6.28 -4.36 1.76
C PRO A 38 -5.70 -5.60 2.47
N ILE A 39 -5.19 -5.46 3.70
CA ILE A 39 -4.51 -6.55 4.44
C ILE A 39 -5.42 -7.78 4.57
N GLU A 40 -6.68 -7.57 4.96
CA GLU A 40 -7.65 -8.65 5.16
C GLU A 40 -7.98 -9.40 3.86
N TYR A 41 -7.82 -8.72 2.71
CA TYR A 41 -8.12 -9.29 1.39
C TYR A 41 -6.90 -9.87 0.69
N ALA A 42 -5.69 -9.49 1.09
CA ALA A 42 -4.43 -9.99 0.52
C ALA A 42 -4.32 -11.52 0.59
N ARG A 43 -4.89 -12.14 1.63
CA ARG A 43 -4.99 -13.61 1.78
C ARG A 43 -5.73 -14.31 0.64
N ASN A 44 -6.55 -13.57 -0.12
CA ASN A 44 -7.30 -14.11 -1.25
C ASN A 44 -6.54 -13.97 -2.57
N CYS A 45 -5.34 -13.38 -2.59
CA CYS A 45 -4.54 -13.27 -3.81
C CYS A 45 -3.91 -14.62 -4.18
N GLN A 46 -4.46 -15.29 -5.20
CA GLN A 46 -4.02 -16.62 -5.64
C GLN A 46 -3.14 -16.60 -6.90
N VAL A 47 -2.71 -15.41 -7.34
CA VAL A 47 -1.90 -15.24 -8.56
C VAL A 47 -0.50 -14.72 -8.22
N PRO A 48 0.52 -14.97 -9.06
CA PRO A 48 1.83 -14.36 -8.89
C PRO A 48 1.72 -12.85 -8.66
N THR A 49 2.38 -12.34 -7.63
CA THR A 49 2.19 -10.96 -7.17
C THR A 49 3.52 -10.21 -7.02
N PHE A 50 3.65 -9.06 -7.68
CA PHE A 50 4.78 -8.15 -7.49
C PHE A 50 4.29 -6.83 -6.86
N ILE A 51 4.71 -6.57 -5.62
CA ILE A 51 4.44 -5.34 -4.87
C ILE A 51 5.67 -4.42 -4.94
N THR A 52 5.44 -3.14 -5.25
CA THR A 52 6.45 -2.08 -5.17
C THR A 52 5.96 -0.97 -4.24
N GLN A 53 6.86 -0.37 -3.46
CA GLN A 53 6.53 0.76 -2.59
C GLN A 53 7.78 1.59 -2.28
N VAL A 54 7.62 2.91 -2.12
CA VAL A 54 8.65 3.78 -1.52
C VAL A 54 8.78 3.44 -0.04
N HIS A 55 9.97 3.01 0.39
CA HIS A 55 10.18 2.53 1.77
C HIS A 55 9.80 3.61 2.80
N ASP A 56 10.31 4.82 2.64
CA ASP A 56 10.08 5.93 3.57
C ASP A 56 8.91 6.85 3.16
N ASP A 57 7.89 6.31 2.50
CA ASP A 57 6.69 7.05 2.05
C ASP A 57 6.07 7.87 3.21
N ALA A 58 5.85 9.16 2.96
CA ALA A 58 5.40 10.10 4.00
C ALA A 58 4.03 9.78 4.61
N LEU A 59 3.22 8.95 3.95
CA LEU A 59 1.81 8.73 4.27
C LEU A 59 1.50 7.27 4.64
N THR A 60 2.48 6.37 4.61
CA THR A 60 2.33 4.96 5.00
C THR A 60 3.50 4.53 5.89
N LYS A 61 3.46 3.30 6.41
CA LYS A 61 4.56 2.70 7.16
C LYS A 61 5.05 1.47 6.40
N PRO A 62 6.38 1.19 6.35
CA PRO A 62 6.90 -0.05 5.77
C PRO A 62 6.21 -1.30 6.33
N SER A 63 5.88 -1.30 7.62
CA SER A 63 5.17 -2.40 8.29
C SER A 63 3.80 -2.71 7.68
N ASP A 64 3.08 -1.68 7.20
CA ASP A 64 1.75 -1.88 6.60
C ASP A 64 1.88 -2.64 5.27
N VAL A 65 2.87 -2.31 4.45
CA VAL A 65 3.12 -2.98 3.17
C VAL A 65 3.74 -4.36 3.36
N GLN A 66 4.63 -4.52 4.35
CA GLN A 66 5.15 -5.83 4.74
C GLN A 66 4.00 -6.76 5.18
N ALA A 67 3.06 -6.27 5.99
CA ALA A 67 1.89 -7.06 6.40
C ALA A 67 1.02 -7.51 5.21
N ILE A 68 0.81 -6.63 4.21
CA ILE A 68 0.12 -7.00 2.96
C ILE A 68 0.89 -8.10 2.23
N PHE A 69 2.20 -7.92 2.03
CA PHE A 69 3.05 -8.90 1.35
C PHE A 69 3.04 -10.26 2.06
N ASP A 70 3.17 -10.27 3.39
CA ASP A 70 3.18 -11.49 4.19
C ASP A 70 1.83 -12.22 4.12
N ALA A 71 0.73 -11.48 4.07
CA ALA A 71 -0.63 -12.04 3.96
C ALA A 71 -0.93 -12.69 2.60
N VAL A 72 -0.22 -12.34 1.52
CA VAL A 72 -0.38 -13.01 0.22
C VAL A 72 0.09 -14.47 0.31
N PRO A 73 -0.76 -15.47 0.00
CA PRO A 73 -0.46 -16.88 0.27
C PRO A 73 0.44 -17.53 -0.76
N VAL A 74 0.55 -16.98 -1.98
CA VAL A 74 1.36 -17.59 -3.04
C VAL A 74 2.85 -17.49 -2.73
N GLY A 75 3.60 -18.53 -3.09
CA GLY A 75 5.07 -18.52 -2.98
C GLY A 75 5.73 -17.65 -4.05
N ASP A 76 5.11 -17.52 -5.22
CA ASP A 76 5.61 -16.66 -6.30
C ASP A 76 5.17 -15.21 -6.09
N LYS A 77 5.80 -14.57 -5.11
CA LYS A 77 5.57 -13.17 -4.77
C LYS A 77 6.89 -12.43 -4.58
N LYS A 78 6.90 -11.15 -4.94
CA LYS A 78 8.05 -10.26 -4.82
C LYS A 78 7.62 -8.95 -4.17
N LEU A 79 8.45 -8.44 -3.24
CA LEU A 79 8.35 -7.10 -2.68
C LEU A 79 9.61 -6.33 -3.06
N PHE A 80 9.45 -5.17 -3.67
CA PHE A 80 10.54 -4.26 -4.00
C PHE A 80 10.35 -2.92 -3.30
N TRP A 81 11.41 -2.49 -2.62
CA TRP A 81 11.45 -1.22 -1.93
C TRP A 81 12.22 -0.19 -2.77
N ILE A 82 11.58 0.94 -3.01
CA ILE A 82 12.23 2.12 -3.59
C ILE A 82 12.79 2.92 -2.41
N GLU A 83 14.11 2.98 -2.32
CA GLU A 83 14.84 3.66 -1.26
C GLU A 83 15.28 5.07 -1.68
N GLY A 84 15.66 5.91 -0.70
CA GLY A 84 16.20 7.25 -0.96
C GLY A 84 15.16 8.32 -1.29
N SER A 85 13.88 8.04 -1.07
CA SER A 85 12.79 9.00 -1.24
C SER A 85 11.72 8.85 -0.15
N THR A 86 11.02 9.94 0.12
CA THR A 86 9.78 9.98 0.93
C THR A 86 8.54 10.33 0.10
N ARG A 87 8.73 10.63 -1.19
CA ARG A 87 7.69 11.13 -2.08
C ARG A 87 6.97 9.95 -2.72
N ARG A 88 5.69 9.82 -2.43
CA ARG A 88 4.80 8.81 -3.02
C ARG A 88 4.86 8.70 -4.54
N TRP A 89 4.95 9.84 -5.21
CA TRP A 89 4.93 9.93 -6.68
C TRP A 89 6.15 9.27 -7.34
N ASP A 90 7.27 9.15 -6.62
CA ASP A 90 8.45 8.44 -7.11
C ASP A 90 8.12 6.94 -7.27
N GLY A 91 7.25 6.40 -6.41
CA GLY A 91 6.71 5.04 -6.57
C GLY A 91 5.88 4.85 -7.84
N TYR A 92 5.07 5.84 -8.20
CA TYR A 92 4.23 5.77 -9.41
C TYR A 92 5.05 5.86 -10.71
N ASN A 93 6.17 6.60 -10.68
CA ASN A 93 7.00 6.84 -11.85
C ASN A 93 8.18 5.86 -11.97
N TYR A 94 8.53 5.12 -10.92
CA TYR A 94 9.74 4.29 -10.87
C TYR A 94 9.94 3.40 -12.10
N PHE A 95 8.92 2.64 -12.51
CA PHE A 95 9.04 1.73 -13.65
C PHE A 95 9.04 2.40 -15.02
N SER A 96 8.78 3.72 -15.09
CA SER A 96 9.00 4.49 -16.32
C SER A 96 10.49 4.79 -16.54
N GLU A 97 11.26 4.90 -15.45
CA GLU A 97 12.71 5.16 -15.48
C GLU A 97 13.54 3.88 -15.36
N HIS A 98 13.01 2.87 -14.65
CA HIS A 98 13.66 1.58 -14.37
C HIS A 98 12.75 0.39 -14.72
N PRO A 99 12.43 0.16 -16.00
CA PRO A 99 11.42 -0.82 -16.42
C PRO A 99 11.86 -2.27 -16.27
N GLU A 100 13.15 -2.55 -16.11
CA GLU A 100 13.76 -3.87 -16.33
C GLU A 100 13.11 -4.97 -15.49
N GLN A 101 12.90 -4.72 -14.19
CA GLN A 101 12.32 -5.72 -13.28
C GLN A 101 10.83 -5.98 -13.55
N LEU A 102 10.10 -4.99 -14.05
CA LEU A 102 8.68 -5.15 -14.37
C LEU A 102 8.51 -5.90 -15.69
N VAL A 103 9.36 -5.62 -16.68
CA VAL A 103 9.41 -6.37 -17.95
C VAL A 103 9.78 -7.83 -17.68
N GLU A 104 10.84 -8.09 -16.91
CA GLU A 104 11.23 -9.46 -16.53
C GLU A 104 10.10 -10.20 -15.80
N TRP A 105 9.38 -9.50 -14.92
CA TRP A 105 8.23 -10.08 -14.22
C TRP A 105 7.13 -10.48 -15.20
N PHE A 106 6.78 -9.63 -16.16
CA PHE A 106 5.76 -9.96 -17.15
C PHE A 106 6.19 -11.09 -18.09
N ASP A 107 7.44 -11.06 -18.58
CA ASP A 107 8.01 -12.12 -19.41
C ASP A 107 7.98 -13.48 -18.69
N LYS A 108 8.10 -13.51 -17.36
CA LYS A 108 8.03 -14.77 -16.60
C LYS A 108 6.59 -15.33 -16.46
N HIS A 109 5.56 -14.47 -16.45
CA HIS A 109 4.21 -14.89 -16.00
C HIS A 109 3.08 -14.65 -17.02
N VAL A 110 3.30 -13.88 -18.09
CA VAL A 110 2.24 -13.40 -19.02
C VAL A 110 2.59 -13.70 -20.49
N ASN A 111 3.27 -14.82 -20.76
CA ASN A 111 3.49 -15.31 -22.13
C ASN A 111 2.32 -16.13 -22.67
#